data_AF-N9U4C7-F1
#
_entry.id   AF-N9U4C7-F1
#
_cell.length_a   1.000
_cell.length_b   1.000
_cell.length_c   1.000
_cell.angle_alpha   90.00
_cell.angle_beta   90.00
_cell.angle_gamma   90.00
#
_symmetry.space_group_name_H-M   'P 1'
#
loop_
_entity.id
_entity.type
_entity.pdbx_description
1 polymer ?
#
loop_
_entity_poly.entity_id
_entity_poly.type
_entity_poly.pdbx_seq_one_letter_code
_entity_poly.pdbx_strand_id
1 'polypeptide(L)'
;MSRLFWPLAGLLLLAGCSSAPKPAPQDEDLVNGKDVRGFEHMISALSHNVNEMWGREALFAGRFDYVKYTDQYKSRAHIDFNGGLIQVETVSTIDPKVHLRRA
;
A
#
# COMPACT_ATOMS: atom_id res chain seq x y z
N MET A 1 -3.82 42.19 58.17
CA MET A 1 -2.95 41.02 57.89
C MET A 1 -3.83 39.94 57.28
N SER A 2 -3.34 39.25 56.25
CA SER A 2 -4.03 38.24 55.41
C SER A 2 -5.09 38.84 54.46
N ARG A 3 -4.92 39.05 53.15
CA ARG A 3 -4.28 38.33 52.02
C ARG A 3 -4.79 36.91 51.79
N LEU A 4 -5.81 36.75 50.93
CA LEU A 4 -5.95 35.64 49.98
C LEU A 4 -7.14 35.95 49.03
N PHE A 5 -6.94 36.60 47.88
CA PHE A 5 -6.64 35.97 46.59
C PHE A 5 -7.60 34.83 46.21
N TRP A 6 -8.81 35.19 45.75
CA TRP A 6 -9.68 34.26 45.01
C TRP A 6 -10.49 34.97 43.91
N PRO A 7 -9.82 35.59 42.92
CA PRO A 7 -10.23 35.27 41.57
C PRO A 7 -9.02 35.22 40.64
N LEU A 8 -8.14 34.23 40.82
CA LEU A 8 -7.09 33.90 39.84
C LEU A 8 -7.31 32.52 39.20
N ALA A 9 -8.54 31.99 39.26
CA ALA A 9 -8.90 30.71 38.65
C ALA A 9 -9.65 30.86 37.31
N GLY A 10 -9.94 32.10 36.86
CA GLY A 10 -10.67 32.35 35.61
C GLY A 10 -9.78 32.55 34.37
N LEU A 11 -8.49 32.86 34.55
CA LEU A 11 -7.61 33.28 33.44
C LEU A 11 -6.73 32.17 32.86
N LEU A 12 -6.84 30.93 33.36
CA LEU A 12 -6.10 29.79 32.81
C LEU A 12 -6.87 28.99 31.73
N LEU A 13 -8.13 29.35 31.46
CA LEU A 13 -8.99 28.64 30.49
C LEU A 13 -8.98 29.23 29.07
N LEU A 14 -8.23 30.31 28.81
CA LEU A 14 -8.20 30.98 27.50
C LEU A 14 -6.87 30.82 26.72
N ALA A 15 -5.92 30.03 27.22
CA ALA A 15 -4.66 29.74 26.51
C ALA A 15 -4.67 28.42 25.72
N GLY A 16 -5.85 27.84 25.46
CA GLY A 16 -6.00 26.47 24.96
C GLY A 16 -6.11 26.28 23.44
N CYS A 17 -6.08 27.35 22.63
CA CYS A 17 -6.11 27.23 21.16
C CYS A 17 -5.08 28.15 20.52
N SER A 18 -3.79 27.86 20.71
CA SER A 18 -2.76 28.34 19.79
C SER A 18 -2.54 27.29 18.72
N SER A 19 -3.31 27.40 17.63
CA SER A 19 -3.07 26.63 16.41
C SER A 19 -1.80 27.19 15.75
N ALA A 20 -0.63 26.72 16.18
CA ALA A 20 0.62 27.03 15.49
C ALA A 20 0.48 26.55 14.03
N PRO A 21 0.82 27.38 13.03
CA PRO A 21 0.83 26.94 11.63
C PRO A 21 1.76 25.73 11.51
N LYS A 22 1.23 24.62 11.00
CA LYS A 22 2.05 23.44 10.72
C LYS A 22 3.13 23.87 9.71
N PRO A 23 4.43 23.67 10.00
CA PRO A 23 5.47 24.00 9.03
C PRO A 23 5.15 23.30 7.70
N ALA A 24 5.42 24.00 6.59
CA ALA A 24 5.22 23.45 5.27
C ALA A 24 5.89 22.06 5.19
N PRO A 25 5.24 21.05 4.59
CA PRO A 25 5.82 19.72 4.47
C PRO A 25 7.21 19.83 3.86
N GLN A 26 8.23 19.40 4.60
CA GLN A 26 9.60 19.30 4.10
C GLN A 26 9.66 18.05 3.20
N ASP A 27 10.51 18.04 2.16
CA ASP A 27 10.55 16.95 1.17
C ASP A 27 10.78 15.55 1.79
N GLU A 28 11.38 15.48 2.97
CA GLU A 28 11.53 14.29 3.82
C GLU A 28 10.21 13.69 4.35
N ASP A 29 9.17 14.50 4.53
CA ASP A 29 7.80 14.07 4.88
C ASP A 29 7.00 13.61 3.64
N LEU A 30 7.46 13.88 2.41
CA LEU A 30 6.89 13.29 1.18
C LEU A 30 7.49 11.91 0.89
N VAL A 31 8.72 11.67 1.37
CA VAL A 31 9.34 10.34 1.52
C VAL A 31 9.13 9.86 2.97
N ASN A 32 7.96 10.13 3.56
CA ASN A 32 7.68 9.68 4.91
C ASN A 32 7.71 8.15 4.93
N GLY A 33 8.65 7.58 5.70
CA GLY A 33 8.84 6.14 5.79
C GLY A 33 7.57 5.38 6.18
N LYS A 34 6.52 6.03 6.67
CA LYS A 34 5.20 5.42 6.84
C LYS A 34 4.61 4.89 5.52
N ASP A 35 4.63 5.67 4.44
CA ASP A 35 3.99 5.27 3.18
C ASP A 35 4.81 4.17 2.48
N VAL A 36 6.14 4.28 2.53
CA VAL A 36 7.05 3.23 2.07
C VAL A 36 6.81 1.93 2.84
N ARG A 37 6.74 1.97 4.18
CA ARG A 37 6.44 0.78 5.00
C ARG A 37 5.06 0.20 4.69
N GLY A 38 4.05 1.04 4.50
CA GLY A 38 2.70 0.60 4.11
C GLY A 38 2.72 -0.12 2.76
N PHE A 39 3.47 0.42 1.80
CA PHE A 39 3.67 -0.21 0.49
C PHE A 39 4.43 -1.54 0.62
N GLU A 40 5.52 -1.60 1.40
CA GLU A 40 6.27 -2.84 1.68
C GLU A 40 5.37 -3.92 2.29
N HIS A 41 4.47 -3.57 3.21
CA HIS A 41 3.49 -4.50 3.76
C HIS A 41 2.54 -5.03 2.68
N MET A 42 2.06 -4.17 1.77
CA MET A 42 1.22 -4.59 0.66
C MET A 42 1.96 -5.52 -0.31
N ILE A 43 3.22 -5.22 -0.64
CA ILE A 43 4.04 -6.08 -1.50
C ILE A 43 4.33 -7.43 -0.82
N SER A 44 4.59 -7.43 0.48
CA SER A 44 4.77 -8.67 1.25
C SER A 44 3.51 -9.53 1.25
N ALA A 45 2.34 -8.94 1.49
CA ALA A 45 1.05 -9.64 1.42
C ALA A 45 0.75 -10.18 0.01
N LEU A 46 1.04 -9.40 -1.04
CA LEU A 46 0.93 -9.84 -2.42
C LEU A 46 1.84 -11.05 -2.68
N SER A 47 3.12 -10.95 -2.30
CA SER A 47 4.11 -12.02 -2.47
C SER A 47 3.68 -13.30 -1.77
N HIS A 48 3.18 -13.20 -0.54
CA HIS A 48 2.64 -14.33 0.19
C HIS A 48 1.49 -15.01 -0.59
N ASN A 49 0.45 -14.26 -0.97
CA ASN A 49 -0.72 -14.82 -1.67
C ASN A 49 -0.36 -15.44 -3.03
N VAL A 50 0.53 -14.80 -3.79
CA VAL A 50 0.99 -15.34 -5.09
C VAL A 50 1.79 -16.62 -4.89
N ASN A 51 2.69 -16.65 -3.91
CA ASN A 51 3.50 -17.83 -3.62
C ASN A 51 2.67 -19.01 -3.10
N GLU A 52 1.60 -18.77 -2.35
CA GLU A 52 0.65 -19.82 -1.95
C GLU A 52 -0.01 -20.51 -3.16
N MET A 53 -0.30 -19.74 -4.22
CA MET A 53 -0.97 -20.25 -5.42
C MET A 53 -0.01 -20.85 -6.46
N TRP A 54 1.17 -20.23 -6.67
CA TRP A 54 2.08 -20.56 -7.78
C TRP A 54 3.42 -21.15 -7.34
N GLY A 55 3.81 -21.03 -6.07
CA GLY A 55 5.08 -21.52 -5.56
C GLY A 55 6.28 -20.99 -6.35
N ARG A 56 7.08 -21.90 -6.93
CA ARG A 56 8.28 -21.53 -7.70
C ARG A 56 8.00 -20.81 -9.00
N GLU A 57 6.79 -20.94 -9.53
CA GLU A 57 6.37 -20.30 -10.78
C GLU A 57 5.85 -18.88 -10.55
N ALA A 58 5.91 -18.35 -9.33
CA ALA A 58 5.48 -16.98 -9.01
C ALA A 58 6.31 -15.94 -9.79
N LEU A 59 5.60 -15.03 -10.47
CA LEU A 59 6.19 -13.90 -11.20
C LEU A 59 5.69 -12.58 -10.62
N PHE A 60 6.53 -11.55 -10.65
CA PHE A 60 6.21 -10.21 -10.18
C PHE A 60 6.50 -9.17 -11.27
N ALA A 61 5.73 -8.08 -11.26
CA ALA A 61 5.94 -6.99 -12.20
C ALA A 61 7.30 -6.34 -11.97
N GLY A 62 7.94 -5.93 -13.05
CA GLY A 62 9.25 -5.30 -13.06
C GLY A 62 9.31 -4.15 -14.05
N ARG A 63 10.53 -3.65 -14.30
CA ARG A 63 10.74 -2.56 -15.27
C ARG A 63 10.35 -2.95 -16.70
N PHE A 64 10.62 -4.21 -17.07
CA PHE A 64 10.39 -4.75 -18.42
C PHE A 64 9.38 -5.89 -18.44
N ASP A 65 8.68 -6.11 -17.32
CA ASP A 65 7.70 -7.17 -17.16
C ASP A 65 6.42 -6.58 -16.59
N TYR A 66 5.34 -6.62 -17.36
CA TYR A 66 4.01 -6.38 -16.81
C TYR A 66 3.45 -7.70 -16.30
N VAL A 67 3.12 -7.79 -15.01
CA VAL A 67 2.44 -8.95 -14.44
C VAL A 67 1.21 -8.47 -13.68
N LYS A 68 0.04 -9.00 -14.04
CA LYS A 68 -1.23 -8.70 -13.39
C LYS A 68 -1.94 -9.98 -12.99
N TYR A 69 -2.21 -10.13 -11.70
CA TYR A 69 -3.03 -11.21 -11.18
C TYR A 69 -4.51 -10.82 -11.10
N THR A 70 -5.38 -11.80 -11.37
CA THR A 70 -6.84 -11.75 -11.24
C THR A 70 -7.34 -13.08 -10.63
N ASP A 71 -8.66 -13.24 -10.51
CA ASP A 71 -9.28 -14.50 -10.06
C ASP A 71 -8.71 -15.04 -8.73
N GLN A 72 -8.54 -14.16 -7.74
CA GLN A 72 -7.94 -14.50 -6.45
C GLN A 72 -6.54 -15.12 -6.61
N TYR A 73 -5.71 -14.48 -7.45
CA TYR A 73 -4.34 -14.90 -7.78
C TYR A 73 -4.23 -16.20 -8.58
N LYS A 74 -5.34 -16.79 -9.04
CA LYS A 74 -5.31 -18.01 -9.86
C LYS A 74 -4.96 -17.74 -11.31
N SER A 75 -5.22 -16.55 -11.81
CA SER A 75 -4.99 -16.19 -13.20
C SER A 75 -4.02 -15.01 -13.29
N ARG A 76 -3.17 -14.98 -14.31
CA ARG A 76 -2.27 -13.85 -14.59
C ARG A 76 -2.12 -13.56 -16.07
N ALA A 77 -1.93 -12.29 -16.37
CA ALA A 77 -1.39 -11.82 -17.63
C ALA A 77 0.05 -11.35 -17.41
N HIS A 78 0.98 -11.87 -18.21
CA HIS A 78 2.39 -11.49 -18.25
C HIS A 78 2.74 -10.97 -19.64
N ILE A 79 3.36 -9.79 -19.68
CA ILE A 79 3.93 -9.22 -20.91
C ILE A 79 5.41 -9.00 -20.66
N ASP A 80 6.24 -9.71 -21.41
CA ASP A 80 7.68 -9.50 -21.50
C ASP A 80 7.96 -8.46 -22.60
N PHE A 81 8.37 -7.26 -22.19
CA PHE A 81 8.67 -6.17 -23.13
C PHE A 81 10.01 -6.35 -23.85
N ASN A 82 10.93 -7.17 -23.34
CA ASN A 82 12.20 -7.48 -24.01
C ASN A 82 11.99 -8.54 -25.09
N GLY A 83 11.29 -9.62 -24.76
CA GLY A 83 11.00 -10.73 -25.66
C GLY A 83 9.83 -10.48 -26.61
N GLY A 84 8.99 -9.48 -26.32
CA GLY A 84 7.77 -9.21 -27.10
C GLY A 84 6.70 -10.29 -26.96
N LEU A 85 6.68 -11.01 -25.83
CA LEU A 85 5.79 -12.14 -25.58
C LEU A 85 4.66 -11.72 -24.65
N ILE A 86 3.44 -12.15 -24.98
CA ILE A 86 2.27 -12.06 -24.11
C ILE A 86 1.86 -13.47 -23.71
N GLN A 87 1.81 -13.72 -22.40
CA GLN A 87 1.46 -15.00 -21.81
C GLN A 87 0.32 -14.82 -20.83
N VAL A 88 -0.75 -15.59 -21.02
CA VAL A 88 -1.92 -15.59 -20.13
C VAL A 88 -2.08 -16.99 -19.57
N GLU A 89 -2.13 -17.09 -18.25
CA GLU A 89 -2.06 -18.37 -17.54
C GLU A 89 -3.08 -18.44 -16.42
N THR A 90 -3.52 -19.66 -16.09
CA THR A 90 -4.36 -19.92 -14.93
C THR A 90 -4.01 -21.25 -14.28
N VAL A 91 -3.97 -21.27 -12.95
CA VAL A 91 -3.90 -22.49 -12.13
C VAL A 91 -5.29 -22.97 -11.68
N SER A 92 -6.36 -22.29 -12.10
CA SER A 92 -7.72 -22.72 -11.76
C SER A 92 -8.02 -24.09 -12.38
N THR A 93 -8.42 -25.05 -11.55
CA THR A 93 -8.87 -26.38 -12.00
C THR A 93 -10.33 -26.39 -12.45
N ILE A 94 -11.06 -25.30 -12.18
CA ILE A 94 -12.47 -25.12 -12.51
C ILE A 94 -12.56 -24.13 -13.67
N ASP A 95 -13.20 -24.54 -14.77
CA ASP A 95 -13.42 -23.73 -15.98
C ASP A 95 -12.20 -22.91 -16.48
N PRO A 96 -10.99 -23.52 -16.60
CA PRO A 96 -9.76 -22.80 -16.92
C PRO A 96 -9.85 -21.97 -18.22
N LYS A 97 -10.58 -22.48 -19.23
CA LYS A 97 -10.78 -21.76 -20.50
C LYS A 97 -11.53 -20.44 -20.32
N VAL A 98 -12.46 -20.37 -19.37
CA VAL A 98 -13.23 -19.15 -19.09
C VAL A 98 -12.33 -18.11 -18.42
N HIS A 99 -11.49 -18.56 -17.48
CA HIS A 99 -10.49 -17.70 -16.82
C HIS A 99 -9.49 -17.13 -17.81
N LEU A 100 -8.89 -17.98 -18.66
CA LEU A 100 -7.95 -17.55 -19.70
C LEU A 100 -8.53 -16.53 -20.67
N ARG A 101 -9.82 -16.65 -21.02
CA ARG A 101 -10.49 -15.71 -21.92
C ARG A 101 -10.71 -14.33 -21.30
N ARG A 102 -10.79 -14.23 -19.97
CA ARG A 102 -11.11 -13.00 -19.25
C ARG A 102 -9.89 -12.25 -18.71
N ALA A 103 -8.78 -12.97 -18.53
CA ALA A 103 -7.55 -12.44 -17.96
C ALA A 103 -6.83 -11.45 -18.88
#